data_AF-A0A2V7UTF8-F1
#
_entry.id   AF-A0A2V7UTF8-F1
#
_cell.length_a   1.000
_cell.length_b   1.000
_cell.length_c   1.000
_cell.angle_alpha   90.00
_cell.angle_beta   90.00
_cell.angle_gamma   90.00
#
_symmetry.space_group_name_H-M   'P 1'
#
loop_
_entity.id
_entity.type
_entity.pdbx_description
1 polymer ?
#
loop_
_entity_poly.entity_id
_entity_poly.type
_entity_poly.pdbx_seq_one_letter_code
_entity_poly.pdbx_strand_id
1 'polypeptide(L)'
;MTKAEVLAAFPGEAQRLAQPANFGPQVAGTTDVAIPAYETEGMKFRVLFGFESDALNRVHLSVMKAGDAACGDLEKLLTEKHSTPSDRSTTQTNVRTEQIVWKRPEQTITLSCSEALGLGYRSVTLDYSAPSKT
;
A
#
# COMPACT_ATOMS: atom_id res chain seq x y z
N MET A 1 2.22 -10.76 -9.68
CA MET A 1 3.18 -11.29 -8.69
C MET A 1 2.44 -12.21 -7.74
N THR A 2 2.88 -13.46 -7.54
CA THR A 2 2.26 -14.45 -6.65
C THR A 2 2.85 -14.40 -5.25
N LYS A 3 2.26 -15.13 -4.29
CA LYS A 3 2.81 -15.25 -2.93
C LYS A 3 4.22 -15.83 -2.93
N ALA A 4 4.47 -16.84 -3.77
CA ALA A 4 5.78 -17.47 -3.87
C ALA A 4 6.83 -16.51 -4.43
N GLU A 5 6.45 -15.68 -5.40
CA GLU A 5 7.33 -14.65 -5.97
C GLU A 5 7.68 -13.57 -4.94
N VAL A 6 6.73 -13.14 -4.09
CA VAL A 6 7.03 -12.19 -2.99
C VAL A 6 8.00 -12.80 -1.98
N LEU A 7 7.79 -14.05 -1.56
CA LEU A 7 8.69 -14.73 -0.63
C LEU A 7 10.10 -14.92 -1.22
N ALA A 8 10.19 -15.18 -2.53
CA ALA A 8 11.47 -15.30 -3.23
C ALA A 8 12.16 -13.95 -3.44
N ALA A 9 11.41 -12.86 -3.62
CA ALA A 9 11.94 -11.51 -3.80
C ALA A 9 12.51 -10.92 -2.49
N PHE A 10 12.04 -11.38 -1.33
CA PHE A 10 12.46 -10.90 -0.01
C PHE A 10 12.88 -12.06 0.92
N PRO A 11 13.98 -12.78 0.61
CA PRO A 11 14.38 -13.97 1.36
C PRO A 11 14.75 -13.64 2.80
N GLY A 12 14.11 -14.30 3.76
CA GLY A 12 14.39 -14.08 5.20
C GLY A 12 13.76 -12.82 5.80
N GLU A 13 13.19 -11.96 4.97
CA GLU A 13 12.45 -10.75 5.40
C GLU A 13 10.94 -10.96 5.30
N ALA A 14 10.47 -11.44 4.14
CA ALA A 14 9.07 -11.77 3.95
C ALA A 14 8.76 -13.13 4.57
N GLN A 15 7.68 -13.18 5.33
CA GLN A 15 7.22 -14.38 6.01
C GLN A 15 5.71 -14.55 5.87
N ARG A 16 5.26 -15.80 5.95
CA ARG A 16 3.85 -16.08 6.07
C ARG A 16 3.36 -15.72 7.47
N LEU A 17 2.24 -15.02 7.57
CA LEU A 17 1.61 -14.75 8.86
C LEU A 17 0.93 -16.01 9.38
N ALA A 18 1.05 -16.26 10.69
CA ALA A 18 0.39 -17.39 11.35
C ALA A 18 -1.15 -17.28 11.24
N GLN A 19 -1.67 -16.06 11.19
CA GLN A 19 -3.06 -15.75 10.90
C GLN A 19 -3.10 -14.67 9.82
N PRO A 20 -3.95 -14.80 8.79
CA PRO A 20 -4.13 -13.75 7.81
C PRO A 20 -4.60 -12.47 8.50
N ALA A 21 -3.95 -11.33 8.22
CA ALA A 21 -4.46 -10.05 8.67
C ALA A 21 -5.58 -9.58 7.72
N ASN A 22 -6.59 -8.93 8.29
CA ASN A 22 -7.68 -8.34 7.53
C ASN A 22 -7.43 -6.84 7.42
N PHE A 23 -7.47 -6.31 6.20
CA PHE A 23 -7.31 -4.87 5.95
C PHE A 23 -8.61 -4.07 6.14
N GLY A 24 -9.68 -4.73 6.58
CA GLY A 24 -10.98 -4.14 6.78
C GLY A 24 -11.98 -4.53 5.67
N PRO A 25 -13.26 -4.22 5.88
CA PRO A 25 -14.38 -4.81 5.14
C PRO A 25 -14.51 -4.36 3.68
N GLN A 26 -13.79 -3.33 3.25
CA GLN A 26 -14.01 -2.70 1.95
C GLN A 26 -13.16 -3.28 0.81
N VAL A 27 -12.28 -4.26 1.08
CA VAL A 27 -11.26 -4.64 0.09
C VAL A 27 -11.07 -6.15 0.01
N ALA A 28 -11.11 -6.66 -1.21
CA ALA A 28 -10.91 -8.07 -1.51
C ALA A 28 -9.44 -8.47 -1.29
N GLY A 29 -9.23 -9.63 -0.68
CA GLY A 29 -7.91 -10.26 -0.52
C GLY A 29 -7.54 -10.53 0.94
N THR A 30 -6.85 -11.66 1.15
CA THR A 30 -6.27 -12.02 2.45
C THR A 30 -4.81 -11.59 2.51
N THR A 31 -4.32 -11.21 3.69
CA THR A 31 -2.91 -10.86 3.89
C THR A 31 -2.23 -11.91 4.74
N ASP A 32 -1.72 -12.93 4.09
CA ASP A 32 -0.98 -13.99 4.77
C ASP A 32 0.53 -13.89 4.49
N VAL A 33 1.02 -12.83 3.83
CA VAL A 33 2.46 -12.55 3.66
C VAL A 33 2.77 -11.13 4.11
N ALA A 34 3.87 -10.97 4.86
CA ALA A 34 4.29 -9.70 5.43
C ALA A 34 5.82 -9.60 5.55
N ILE A 35 6.34 -8.38 5.57
CA ILE A 35 7.66 -8.08 6.13
C ILE A 35 7.41 -7.31 7.44
N PRO A 36 7.70 -7.91 8.61
CA PRO A 36 7.37 -7.29 9.90
C PRO A 36 8.11 -5.98 10.17
N ALA A 37 9.34 -5.85 9.68
CA ALA A 37 10.20 -4.69 9.88
C ALA A 37 11.13 -4.51 8.68
N TYR A 38 10.61 -3.93 7.61
CA TYR A 38 11.40 -3.50 6.46
C TYR A 38 12.09 -2.18 6.80
N GLU A 39 13.42 -2.15 6.79
CA GLU A 39 14.20 -0.97 7.14
C GLU A 39 14.67 -0.25 5.89
N THR A 40 14.26 1.01 5.73
CA THR A 40 14.75 1.88 4.66
C THR A 40 14.83 3.30 5.19
N GLU A 41 15.90 4.02 4.83
CA GLU A 41 16.12 5.42 5.22
C GLU A 41 15.99 5.68 6.74
N GLY A 42 16.39 4.70 7.57
CA GLY A 42 16.33 4.80 9.03
C GLY A 42 14.93 4.63 9.63
N MET A 43 13.93 4.26 8.83
CA MET A 43 12.57 3.97 9.27
C MET A 43 12.26 2.47 9.14
N LYS A 44 11.50 1.95 10.11
CA LYS A 44 11.02 0.55 10.10
C LYS A 44 9.55 0.49 9.71
N PHE A 45 9.29 0.00 8.52
CA PHE A 45 7.96 -0.19 7.99
C PHE A 45 7.50 -1.61 8.25
N ARG A 46 6.25 -1.76 8.67
CA ARG A 46 5.55 -3.03 8.54
C ARG A 46 4.90 -3.05 7.16
N VAL A 47 5.27 -4.04 6.35
CA VAL A 47 4.72 -4.25 5.00
C VAL A 47 3.79 -5.46 5.02
N LEU A 48 2.58 -5.28 4.52
CA LEU A 48 1.58 -6.34 4.37
C LEU A 48 1.22 -6.46 2.89
N PHE A 49 1.25 -7.68 2.36
CA PHE A 49 0.92 -7.97 0.97
C PHE A 49 -0.48 -8.61 0.90
N GLY A 50 -1.38 -7.99 0.15
CA GLY A 50 -2.72 -8.50 -0.13
C GLY A 50 -2.73 -9.19 -1.49
N PHE A 51 -3.39 -10.35 -1.54
CA PHE A 51 -3.53 -11.14 -2.76
C PHE A 51 -5.00 -11.46 -3.03
N GLU A 52 -5.37 -11.35 -4.29
CA GLU A 52 -6.66 -11.76 -4.84
C GLU A 52 -6.42 -12.71 -6.01
N SER A 53 -7.07 -13.88 -6.02
CA SER A 53 -6.86 -14.94 -7.04
C SER A 53 -5.38 -15.31 -7.26
N ASP A 54 -4.59 -15.34 -6.17
CA ASP A 54 -3.12 -15.58 -6.16
C ASP A 54 -2.27 -14.51 -6.89
N ALA A 55 -2.86 -13.34 -7.17
CA ALA A 55 -2.15 -12.17 -7.68
C ALA A 55 -2.08 -11.08 -6.62
N LEU A 56 -0.90 -10.47 -6.45
CA LEU A 56 -0.69 -9.31 -5.60
C LEU A 56 -1.57 -8.17 -6.10
N ASN A 57 -2.54 -7.76 -5.29
CA ASN A 57 -3.45 -6.66 -5.58
C ASN A 57 -3.25 -5.47 -4.63
N ARG A 58 -2.51 -5.66 -3.52
CA ARG A 58 -2.33 -4.62 -2.52
C ARG A 58 -0.99 -4.70 -1.81
N VAL A 59 -0.41 -3.54 -1.54
CA VAL A 59 0.71 -3.38 -0.62
C VAL A 59 0.34 -2.32 0.42
N HIS A 60 0.35 -2.69 1.69
CA HIS A 60 0.11 -1.78 2.80
C HIS A 60 1.39 -1.60 3.61
N LEU A 61 1.85 -0.37 3.71
CA LEU A 61 3.00 0.04 4.49
C LEU A 61 2.51 0.87 5.67
N SER A 62 2.91 0.48 6.87
CA SER A 62 2.60 1.25 8.08
C SER A 62 3.84 1.45 8.93
N VAL A 63 3.90 2.61 9.57
CA VAL A 63 5.04 3.00 10.40
C VAL A 63 4.57 3.96 11.48
N MET A 64 5.12 3.80 12.67
CA MET A 64 4.90 4.73 13.77
C MET A 64 5.81 5.94 13.57
N LYS A 65 5.26 7.15 13.58
CA LYS A 65 5.98 8.42 13.42
C LYS A 65 6.67 8.62 12.06
N ALA A 66 6.06 8.22 10.95
CA ALA A 66 6.59 8.61 9.63
C ALA A 66 6.49 10.13 9.42
N GLY A 67 7.58 10.75 8.95
CA GLY A 67 7.52 12.08 8.34
C GLY A 67 6.75 12.06 7.01
N ASP A 68 6.50 13.24 6.43
CA ASP A 68 5.76 13.43 5.16
C ASP A 68 6.36 12.73 3.94
N ALA A 69 7.64 12.34 4.01
CA ALA A 69 8.41 11.77 2.92
C ALA A 69 7.75 10.54 2.25
N ALA A 70 7.29 9.57 3.05
CA ALA A 70 6.87 8.27 2.50
C ALA A 70 5.72 8.32 1.49
N CYS A 71 4.77 9.25 1.64
CA CYS A 71 3.66 9.38 0.68
C CYS A 71 4.11 10.11 -0.59
N GLY A 72 4.82 11.23 -0.43
CA GLY A 72 5.29 12.04 -1.56
C GLY A 72 6.30 11.31 -2.44
N ASP A 73 7.19 10.52 -1.84
CA ASP A 73 8.19 9.73 -2.57
C ASP A 73 7.53 8.64 -3.41
N LEU A 74 6.53 7.95 -2.84
CA LEU A 74 5.75 6.95 -3.58
C LEU A 74 4.90 7.59 -4.68
N GLU A 75 4.27 8.73 -4.43
CA GLU A 75 3.56 9.47 -5.47
C GLU A 75 4.50 9.83 -6.63
N LYS A 76 5.70 10.35 -6.33
CA LYS A 76 6.67 10.76 -7.33
C LYS A 76 7.08 9.56 -8.18
N LEU A 77 7.45 8.44 -7.56
CA LEU A 77 7.82 7.21 -8.25
C LEU A 77 6.69 6.70 -9.15
N LEU A 78 5.45 6.70 -8.65
CA LEU A 78 4.28 6.27 -9.43
C LEU A 78 4.02 7.21 -10.59
N THR A 79 4.17 8.51 -10.40
CA THR A 79 3.97 9.52 -11.46
C THR A 79 5.05 9.41 -12.54
N GLU A 80 6.31 9.16 -12.17
CA GLU A 80 7.39 8.90 -13.13
C GLU A 80 7.10 7.66 -13.98
N LYS A 81 6.55 6.59 -13.38
CA LYS A 81 6.25 5.33 -14.08
C LYS A 81 4.93 5.32 -14.85
N HIS A 82 3.92 6.03 -14.35
CA HIS A 82 2.53 5.94 -14.82
C HIS A 82 1.96 7.26 -15.34
N SER A 83 2.80 8.28 -15.47
CA SER A 83 2.41 9.65 -15.84
C SER A 83 1.52 10.31 -14.78
N THR A 84 0.94 11.47 -15.11
CA THR A 84 0.13 12.28 -14.20
C THR A 84 -1.07 11.48 -13.64
N PRO A 85 -1.37 11.63 -12.34
CA PRO A 85 -2.59 11.09 -11.76
C PRO A 85 -3.86 11.51 -12.51
N SER A 86 -4.83 10.62 -12.58
CA SER A 86 -6.14 10.87 -13.17
C SER A 86 -7.11 11.53 -12.18
N ASP A 87 -6.92 11.30 -10.88
CA ASP A 87 -7.75 11.87 -9.83
C ASP A 87 -6.95 12.05 -8.54
N ARG A 88 -7.34 13.02 -7.73
CA ARG A 88 -6.80 13.29 -6.40
C ARG A 88 -7.93 13.77 -5.50
N SER A 89 -8.04 13.17 -4.32
CA SER A 89 -8.97 13.59 -3.29
C SER A 89 -8.28 13.65 -1.92
N THR A 90 -8.73 14.60 -1.11
CA THR A 90 -8.26 14.76 0.27
C THR A 90 -9.46 14.91 1.17
N THR A 91 -9.50 14.11 2.23
CA THR A 91 -10.49 14.20 3.29
C THR A 91 -9.79 14.53 4.60
N GLN A 92 -10.30 15.54 5.31
CA GLN A 92 -9.74 15.97 6.59
C GLN A 92 -10.85 15.99 7.64
N THR A 93 -10.87 14.95 8.47
CA THR A 93 -11.68 14.91 9.70
C THR A 93 -10.75 14.79 10.91
N ASN A 94 -10.83 13.70 11.67
CA ASN A 94 -9.86 13.35 12.72
C ASN A 94 -8.65 12.59 12.17
N VAL A 95 -8.82 12.00 11.00
CA VAL A 95 -7.77 11.37 10.20
C VAL A 95 -7.67 12.16 8.91
N ARG A 96 -6.46 12.54 8.53
CA ARG A 96 -6.19 13.10 7.20
C ARG A 96 -5.97 11.93 6.26
N THR A 97 -6.77 11.86 5.21
CA THR A 97 -6.61 10.86 4.15
C THR A 97 -6.44 11.58 2.83
N GLU A 98 -5.35 11.27 2.14
CA GLU A 98 -5.11 11.66 0.75
C GLU A 98 -5.19 10.40 -0.11
N GLN A 99 -5.89 10.51 -1.23
CA GLN A 99 -6.02 9.45 -2.21
C GLN A 99 -5.67 9.98 -3.60
N ILE A 100 -4.75 9.31 -4.27
CA ILE A 100 -4.27 9.64 -5.61
C ILE A 100 -4.48 8.41 -6.50
N VAL A 101 -5.06 8.63 -7.69
CA VAL A 101 -5.48 7.53 -8.58
C VAL A 101 -4.85 7.69 -9.95
N TRP A 102 -4.28 6.60 -10.48
CA TRP A 102 -3.84 6.48 -11.87
C TRP A 102 -4.71 5.45 -12.58
N LYS A 103 -5.47 5.90 -13.60
CA LYS A 103 -6.23 5.01 -14.47
C LYS A 103 -5.36 4.60 -15.66
N ARG A 104 -5.08 3.30 -15.78
CA ARG A 104 -4.36 2.71 -16.92
C ARG A 104 -5.29 1.77 -17.68
N PRO A 105 -5.04 1.51 -18.97
CA PRO A 105 -5.86 0.58 -19.76
C PRO A 105 -5.96 -0.82 -19.13
N GLU A 106 -4.91 -1.25 -18.46
CA GLU A 106 -4.79 -2.61 -17.90
C GLU A 106 -5.10 -2.68 -16.40
N GLN A 107 -5.10 -1.56 -15.68
CA GLN A 107 -5.29 -1.52 -14.23
C GLN A 107 -5.58 -0.12 -13.70
N THR A 108 -6.21 -0.03 -12.54
CA THR A 108 -6.29 1.19 -11.74
C THR A 108 -5.36 1.07 -10.54
N ILE A 109 -4.48 2.06 -10.36
CA ILE A 109 -3.58 2.16 -9.23
C ILE A 109 -4.12 3.23 -8.29
N THR A 110 -4.32 2.90 -7.02
CA THR A 110 -4.75 3.86 -5.99
C THR A 110 -3.70 3.92 -4.89
N LEU A 111 -3.14 5.09 -4.66
CA LEU A 111 -2.29 5.40 -3.50
C LEU A 111 -3.15 6.10 -2.46
N SER A 112 -3.28 5.51 -1.27
CA SER A 112 -3.99 6.08 -0.14
C SER A 112 -3.04 6.30 1.02
N CYS A 113 -2.86 7.56 1.41
CA CYS A 113 -2.07 7.96 2.55
C CYS A 113 -2.99 8.41 3.67
N SER A 114 -2.95 7.73 4.81
CA SER A 114 -3.77 8.05 5.97
C SER A 114 -2.91 8.39 7.17
N GLU A 115 -3.22 9.49 7.82
CA GLU A 115 -2.50 10.01 8.97
C GLU A 115 -3.47 10.34 10.11
N ALA A 116 -3.20 9.74 11.27
CA ALA A 116 -3.85 10.07 12.53
C ALA A 116 -2.87 10.89 13.38
N LEU A 117 -2.88 12.21 13.21
CA LEU A 117 -1.97 13.15 13.87
C LEU A 117 -1.94 12.99 15.39
N GLY A 118 -3.11 12.77 16.00
CA GLY A 118 -3.22 12.55 17.46
C GLY A 118 -2.58 11.25 17.98
N LEU A 119 -2.30 10.29 17.10
CA LEU A 119 -1.67 9.00 17.44
C LEU A 119 -0.24 8.88 16.91
N GLY A 120 0.27 9.89 16.17
CA GLY A 120 1.56 9.82 15.49
C GLY A 120 1.65 8.63 14.53
N TYR A 121 0.52 8.22 13.95
CA TYR A 121 0.43 7.05 13.08
C TYR A 121 0.19 7.48 11.64
N ARG A 122 0.96 6.90 10.73
CA ARG A 122 0.76 7.05 9.29
C ARG A 122 0.80 5.69 8.62
N SER A 123 -0.06 5.53 7.63
CA SER A 123 -0.08 4.38 6.75
C SER A 123 -0.19 4.83 5.31
N VAL A 124 0.42 4.04 4.44
CA VAL A 124 0.35 4.19 3.00
C VAL A 124 -0.14 2.87 2.43
N THR A 125 -1.18 2.92 1.61
CA THR A 125 -1.73 1.75 0.94
C THR A 125 -1.64 1.97 -0.55
N LEU A 126 -1.13 0.97 -1.27
CA LEU A 126 -1.07 0.94 -2.71
C LEU A 126 -1.94 -0.21 -3.21
N ASP A 127 -2.98 0.14 -3.95
CA ASP A 127 -3.98 -0.77 -4.47
C ASP A 127 -3.88 -0.88 -5.98
N TYR A 128 -4.01 -2.11 -6.46
CA TYR A 128 -4.08 -2.48 -7.86
C TYR A 128 -5.40 -3.20 -8.08
N SER A 129 -6.25 -2.61 -8.91
CA SER A 129 -7.53 -3.22 -9.29
C SER A 129 -7.60 -3.35 -10.80
N ALA A 130 -8.40 -4.32 -11.26
CA ALA A 130 -8.77 -4.38 -12.67
C ALA A 130 -9.36 -3.03 -13.11
N PRO A 131 -9.15 -2.61 -14.36
CA PRO A 131 -9.68 -1.34 -14.85
C PRO A 131 -11.19 -1.35 -14.65
N SER A 132 -11.71 -0.31 -13.98
CA SER A 132 -13.15 -0.15 -13.82
C SER A 132 -13.75 -0.06 -15.23
N LYS A 133 -14.53 -1.06 -15.64
CA LYS A 133 -15.30 -1.01 -16.88
C LYS A 133 -16.22 0.20 -16.78
N THR A 134 -15.88 1.25 -17.52
CA THR A 134 -16.75 2.43 -17.67
C THR A 134 -17.78 2.11 -18.74
#